data_AF-A0A6B3CG50-F1
#
_entry.id   AF-A0A6B3CG50-F1
#
_cell.length_a   1.000
_cell.length_b   1.000
_cell.length_c   1.000
_cell.angle_alpha   90.00
_cell.angle_beta   90.00
_cell.angle_gamma   90.00
#
_symmetry.space_group_name_H-M   'P 1'
#
loop_
_entity.id
_entity.type
_entity.pdbx_description
1 polymer ?
#
loop_
_entity_poly.entity_id
_entity_poly.type
_entity_poly.pdbx_seq_one_letter_code
_entity_poly.pdbx_strand_id
1 'polypeptide(L)'
;ALLMLPLGVSAVTVGFGFLIALDEPPLDLRASWILVPLAQALVGVPFVVRTMLPVLRAVDGRLREAAAVLGASPWRVWREVD
;
A
#
# COMPACT_ATOMS: atom_id res chain seq x y z
N ALA A 1 -2.53 -10.26 -7.23
CA ALA A 1 -3.55 -11.05 -6.52
C ALA A 1 -3.56 -10.75 -5.03
N LEU A 2 -2.43 -10.89 -4.33
CA LEU A 2 -2.33 -10.69 -2.87
C LEU A 2 -2.90 -9.35 -2.37
N LEU A 3 -2.63 -8.26 -3.09
CA LEU A 3 -3.12 -6.91 -2.75
C LEU A 3 -4.65 -6.75 -2.83
N MET A 4 -5.36 -7.67 -3.50
CA MET A 4 -6.82 -7.66 -3.62
C MET A 4 -7.51 -8.61 -2.64
N LEU A 5 -6.74 -9.35 -1.82
CA LEU A 5 -7.29 -10.21 -0.77
C LEU A 5 -8.31 -9.51 0.13
N PRO A 6 -8.12 -8.24 0.56
CA PRO A 6 -9.08 -7.58 1.44
C PRO A 6 -10.46 -7.39 0.81
N LEU A 7 -10.56 -7.34 -0.53
CA LEU A 7 -11.83 -7.15 -1.24
C LEU A 7 -12.68 -8.41 -1.31
N GLY A 8 -12.06 -9.59 -1.17
CA GLY A 8 -12.75 -10.89 -1.19
C GLY A 8 -13.12 -11.43 0.19
N VAL A 9 -12.68 -10.75 1.26
CA VAL A 9 -12.88 -11.17 2.64
C VAL A 9 -13.99 -10.32 3.26
N SER A 10 -14.87 -10.94 4.03
CA SER A 10 -15.94 -10.22 4.74
C SER A 10 -15.36 -9.18 5.70
N ALA A 11 -15.96 -7.99 5.74
CA ALA A 11 -15.59 -6.94 6.68
C ALA A 11 -15.62 -7.43 8.13
N VAL A 12 -16.54 -8.34 8.47
CA VAL A 12 -16.62 -8.96 9.80
C VAL A 12 -15.40 -9.84 10.06
N THR A 13 -14.99 -10.65 9.09
CA THR A 13 -13.78 -11.49 9.21
C THR A 13 -12.51 -10.65 9.36
N VAL A 14 -12.42 -9.54 8.62
CA VAL A 14 -11.30 -8.59 8.74
C VAL A 14 -11.29 -7.95 10.13
N GLY A 15 -12.43 -7.43 10.61
CA GLY A 15 -12.54 -6.81 11.93
C GLY A 15 -12.24 -7.80 13.06
N PHE A 16 -12.76 -9.03 12.98
CA PHE A 16 -12.46 -10.09 13.93
C PHE A 16 -10.99 -10.53 13.87
N GLY A 17 -10.40 -10.56 12.68
CA GLY A 17 -8.98 -10.81 12.47
C GLY A 17 -8.10 -9.73 13.11
N PHE A 18 -8.48 -8.45 13.02
CA PHE A 18 -7.79 -7.37 13.74
C PHE A 18 -7.90 -7.53 15.26
N LEU A 19 -9.07 -7.91 15.78
CA LEU A 19 -9.25 -8.15 17.21
C LEU A 19 -8.36 -9.29 17.70
N ILE A 20 -8.30 -10.42 16.97
CA ILE A 20 -7.44 -11.57 17.31
C ILE A 20 -5.95 -11.26 17.15
N ALA A 21 -5.56 -10.65 16.03
CA ALA A 21 -4.15 -10.41 15.71
C ALA A 21 -3.52 -9.30 16.57
N LEU A 22 -4.34 -8.41 17.13
CA LEU A 22 -3.93 -7.35 18.05
C LEU A 22 -4.37 -7.64 19.50
N ASP A 23 -4.68 -8.92 19.80
CA ASP A 23 -5.14 -9.38 21.12
C ASP A 23 -3.99 -9.67 22.10
N GLU A 24 -2.73 -9.71 21.65
CA GLU A 24 -1.57 -9.98 22.50
C GLU A 24 -0.55 -8.83 22.51
N PRO A 25 0.14 -8.57 23.66
CA PRO A 25 1.20 -7.56 23.74
C PRO A 25 2.29 -7.84 22.69
N PRO A 26 2.83 -6.84 21.97
CA PRO A 26 3.20 -5.51 22.49
C PRO A 26 2.34 -4.33 22.00
N LEU A 27 1.27 -4.57 21.25
CA LEU A 27 0.42 -3.50 20.70
C LEU A 27 -1.03 -3.70 21.15
N ASP A 28 -1.34 -3.27 22.37
CA ASP A 28 -2.70 -3.32 22.93
C ASP A 28 -3.59 -2.23 22.31
N LEU A 29 -3.87 -2.37 21.00
CA LEU A 29 -4.54 -1.38 20.15
C LEU A 29 -6.08 -1.53 20.16
N ARG A 30 -6.62 -2.49 20.91
CA ARG A 30 -8.07 -2.81 20.94
C ARG A 30 -8.94 -1.61 21.34
N ALA A 31 -8.47 -0.82 22.31
CA ALA A 31 -9.12 0.39 22.79
C ALA A 31 -8.57 1.68 22.14
N SER A 32 -7.59 1.55 21.24
CA SER A 32 -6.95 2.69 20.60
C SER A 32 -7.74 3.11 19.37
N TRP A 33 -7.97 4.42 19.25
CA TRP A 33 -8.61 5.03 18.08
C TRP A 33 -7.88 4.72 16.76
N ILE A 34 -6.59 4.32 16.82
CA ILE A 34 -5.74 3.97 15.66
C ILE A 34 -6.21 2.70 14.94
N LEU A 35 -6.96 1.82 15.61
CA LEU A 35 -7.48 0.60 15.00
C LEU A 35 -8.38 0.89 13.79
N VAL A 36 -9.18 1.95 13.87
CA VAL A 36 -10.13 2.34 12.81
C VAL A 36 -9.40 2.85 11.56
N PRO A 37 -8.47 3.82 11.63
CA PRO A 37 -7.61 4.19 10.50
C PRO A 37 -6.83 3.02 9.92
N LEU A 38 -6.34 2.10 10.74
CA LEU A 38 -5.59 0.93 10.26
C LEU A 38 -6.48 -0.02 9.44
N ALA A 39 -7.68 -0.32 9.94
CA ALA A 39 -8.66 -1.10 9.21
C ALA A 39 -9.08 -0.41 7.90
N GLN A 40 -9.30 0.91 7.94
CA GLN A 40 -9.58 1.69 6.73
C GLN A 40 -8.42 1.68 5.74
N ALA A 41 -7.18 1.77 6.20
CA ALA A 41 -6.00 1.69 5.35
C ALA A 41 -5.93 0.32 4.65
N LEU A 42 -6.14 -0.78 5.38
CA LEU A 42 -6.14 -2.13 4.80
C LEU A 42 -7.19 -2.26 3.67
N VAL A 43 -8.40 -1.73 3.90
CA VAL A 43 -9.47 -1.73 2.89
C VAL A 43 -9.15 -0.77 1.73
N GLY A 44 -8.51 0.36 2.00
CA GLY A 44 -8.18 1.40 1.01
C GLY A 44 -7.01 1.05 0.10
N VAL A 45 -6.01 0.31 0.59
CA VAL A 45 -4.82 -0.12 -0.17
C VAL A 45 -5.12 -0.67 -1.57
N PRO A 46 -6.04 -1.65 -1.76
CA PRO A 46 -6.33 -2.16 -3.10
C PRO A 46 -6.85 -1.07 -4.06
N PHE A 47 -7.62 -0.10 -3.56
CA PHE A 47 -8.13 0.99 -4.39
C PHE A 47 -6.98 1.92 -4.83
N VAL A 48 -6.13 2.32 -3.88
CA VAL A 48 -4.97 3.18 -4.16
C VAL A 48 -4.01 2.50 -5.14
N VAL A 49 -3.72 1.22 -4.93
CA VAL A 49 -2.87 0.45 -5.86
C VAL A 49 -3.52 0.39 -7.24
N ARG A 50 -4.83 0.14 -7.32
CA ARG A 50 -5.54 0.02 -8.60
C ARG A 50 -5.57 1.33 -9.38
N THR A 51 -5.56 2.48 -8.70
CA THR A 51 -5.51 3.80 -9.35
C THR A 51 -4.09 4.25 -9.69
N MET A 52 -3.11 4.01 -8.80
CA MET A 52 -1.73 4.47 -8.99
C MET A 52 -0.94 3.57 -9.94
N LEU A 53 -1.13 2.25 -9.90
CA LEU A 53 -0.32 1.31 -10.67
C LEU A 53 -0.42 1.51 -12.20
N PRO A 54 -1.59 1.78 -12.80
CA PRO A 54 -1.68 2.11 -14.22
C PRO A 54 -0.94 3.41 -14.56
N VAL A 55 -1.00 4.42 -13.68
CA VAL A 55 -0.33 5.71 -13.85
C VAL A 55 1.19 5.53 -13.85
N LEU A 56 1.73 4.82 -12.87
CA LEU A 56 3.17 4.51 -12.78
C LEU A 56 3.67 3.68 -13.98
N ARG A 57 2.81 2.81 -14.52
CA ARG A 57 3.12 2.03 -15.73
C ARG A 57 3.04 2.85 -17.02
N ALA A 58 2.28 3.94 -17.01
CA ALA A 58 2.16 4.85 -18.15
C ALA A 58 3.36 5.81 -18.28
N VAL A 59 4.20 5.91 -17.25
CA VAL A 59 5.46 6.67 -17.31
C VAL A 59 6.36 6.09 -18.40
N ASP A 60 6.77 6.93 -19.35
CA ASP A 60 7.61 6.54 -20.49
C ASP A 60 8.99 6.08 -20.01
N GLY A 61 9.38 4.85 -20.38
CA GLY A 61 10.70 4.29 -20.06
C GLY A 61 11.86 5.14 -20.56
N ARG A 62 11.66 5.92 -21.64
CA ARG A 62 12.68 6.83 -22.19
C ARG A 62 13.07 7.94 -21.21
N LEU A 63 12.16 8.36 -20.33
CA LEU A 63 12.49 9.35 -19.28
C LEU A 63 13.44 8.76 -18.24
N ARG A 64 13.26 7.49 -17.88
CA ARG A 64 14.16 6.76 -16.97
C ARG A 64 15.54 6.56 -17.60
N GLU A 65 15.58 6.19 -18.89
CA GLU A 65 16.82 6.04 -19.65
C GLU A 65 17.59 7.36 -19.79
N ALA A 66 16.89 8.46 -20.12
CA ALA A 66 17.50 9.79 -20.20
C ALA A 66 18.09 10.23 -18.85
N ALA A 67 17.37 10.01 -17.74
CA ALA A 67 17.87 10.30 -16.40
C ALA A 67 19.11 9.46 -16.05
N ALA A 68 19.13 8.18 -16.44
CA ALA A 68 20.29 7.31 -16.23
C ALA A 68 21.53 7.76 -17.04
N VAL A 69 21.34 8.18 -18.31
CA VAL A 69 22.42 8.73 -19.15
C VAL A 69 22.97 10.04 -18.57
N LEU A 70 22.13 10.84 -17.91
CA LEU A 70 22.54 12.04 -17.17
C LEU A 70 23.24 11.72 -15.83
N GLY A 71 23.43 10.45 -15.48
CA GLY A 71 24.13 10.01 -14.28
C GLY A 71 23.26 9.88 -13.03
N ALA A 72 21.93 9.89 -13.16
CA ALA A 72 21.04 9.64 -12.03
C ALA A 72 21.14 8.18 -11.55
N SER A 73 21.28 7.99 -10.24
CA SER A 73 21.20 6.66 -9.63
C SER A 73 19.77 6.11 -9.66
N PRO A 74 19.55 4.78 -9.65
CA PRO A 74 18.22 4.19 -9.74
C PRO A 74 17.22 4.71 -8.69
N TRP A 75 17.70 5.02 -7.48
CA TRP A 75 16.86 5.59 -6.42
C TRP A 75 16.42 7.03 -6.74
N ARG A 76 17.30 7.84 -7.35
CA ARG A 76 16.97 9.20 -7.80
C ARG A 76 15.97 9.17 -8.95
N VAL A 77 16.16 8.28 -9.93
CA VAL A 77 15.21 8.09 -11.04
C VAL A 77 13.83 7.73 -10.49
N TRP A 78 13.77 6.79 -9.55
CA TRP A 78 12.51 6.39 -8.93
C TRP A 78 11.82 7.52 -8.15
N ARG A 79 12.55 8.40 -7.47
CA ARG A 79 11.92 9.51 -6.71
C ARG A 79 11.49 10.68 -7.60
N GLU A 80 12.25 10.96 -8.66
CA GLU A 80 12.11 12.21 -9.43
C GLU A 80 11.40 12.02 -10.78
N VAL A 81 11.30 10.78 -11.28
CA VAL A 81 10.70 10.46 -12.59
C VAL A 81 9.45 9.58 -12.46
N ASP A 82 9.40 8.66 -11.48
CA ASP A 82 8.23 7.80 -11.21
C ASP A 82 7.25 8.45 -10.22
#